data_AF-A0A495U2M6-F1
#
_entry.id   AF-A0A495U2M6-F1
#
_cell.length_a   1.000
_cell.length_b   1.000
_cell.length_c   1.000
_cell.angle_alpha   90.00
_cell.angle_beta   90.00
_cell.angle_gamma   90.00
#
_symmetry.space_group_name_H-M   'P 1'
#
loop_
_entity.id
_entity.type
_entity.pdbx_description
1 polymer ?
#
loop_
_entity_poly.entity_id
_entity_poly.type
_entity_poly.pdbx_seq_one_letter_code
_entity_poly.pdbx_strand_id
1 'polypeptide(L)'
;MNITLGVVNVVLVAVNVYMLVRSQRVSLQVVPTIPLEGSTADPDTYEIRIQVVNLSQFPVYVSEVGVKPRDSNDATIKFVAPDGLTFPFELKSRESVRLLPARDDDMRVSAGRFRYAYAKTACGRTRTGTSPSLQQQEFNVFEATGATADDLEKLRRRHKWDRIESKLDAMRW
;
A
#
# COMPACT_ATOMS: atom_id res chain seq x y z
N MET A 1 -20.59 18.39 46.21
CA MET A 1 -19.77 18.88 45.08
C MET A 1 -18.51 18.03 44.97
N ASN A 2 -18.60 16.76 44.57
CA ASN A 2 -17.44 15.83 44.46
C ASN A 2 -17.57 14.80 43.30
N ILE A 3 -18.75 14.67 42.69
CA ILE A 3 -19.02 13.65 41.67
C ILE A 3 -18.40 14.05 40.31
N THR A 4 -18.30 15.34 40.03
CA THR A 4 -17.75 15.88 38.77
C THR A 4 -16.25 15.60 38.62
N LEU A 5 -15.47 15.65 39.70
CA LEU A 5 -14.04 15.33 39.68
C LEU A 5 -13.78 13.83 39.43
N GLY A 6 -14.64 12.95 39.95
CA GLY A 6 -14.53 11.50 39.75
C GLY A 6 -14.71 11.09 38.28
N VAL A 7 -15.68 11.69 37.58
CA VAL A 7 -15.97 11.37 36.17
C VAL A 7 -14.81 11.76 35.25
N VAL A 8 -14.20 12.93 35.46
CA VAL A 8 -13.07 13.40 34.64
C VAL A 8 -11.87 12.46 34.75
N ASN A 9 -11.55 12.00 35.97
CA ASN A 9 -10.43 11.07 36.18
C ASN A 9 -10.64 9.73 35.48
N VAL A 10 -11.86 9.19 35.52
CA VAL A 10 -12.18 7.92 34.83
C VAL A 10 -12.04 8.06 33.31
N VAL A 11 -12.52 9.16 32.73
CA VAL A 11 -12.39 9.41 31.29
C VAL A 11 -10.91 9.56 30.90
N LEU A 12 -10.11 10.28 31.68
CA LEU A 12 -8.69 10.46 31.40
C LEU A 12 -7.93 9.14 31.41
N VAL A 13 -8.21 8.27 32.39
CA VAL A 13 -7.63 6.93 32.48
C VAL A 13 -8.03 6.08 31.27
N ALA A 14 -9.32 6.11 30.88
CA ALA A 14 -9.81 5.37 29.72
C ALA A 14 -9.12 5.82 28.41
N VAL A 15 -8.96 7.13 28.19
CA VAL A 15 -8.26 7.68 27.02
C VAL A 15 -6.79 7.27 27.01
N ASN A 16 -6.12 7.30 28.17
CA ASN A 16 -4.71 6.94 28.26
C ASN A 16 -4.49 5.45 27.99
N VAL A 17 -5.32 4.58 28.56
CA VAL A 17 -5.32 3.14 28.27
C VAL A 17 -5.62 2.89 26.80
N TYR A 18 -6.57 3.60 26.20
CA TYR A 18 -6.88 3.48 24.78
C TYR A 18 -5.69 3.85 23.89
N MET A 19 -4.99 4.95 24.21
CA MET A 19 -3.77 5.35 23.49
C MET A 19 -2.64 4.33 23.65
N LEU A 20 -2.47 3.76 24.85
CA LEU A 20 -1.46 2.73 25.14
C LEU A 20 -1.75 1.42 24.39
N VAL A 21 -3.01 0.99 24.35
CA VAL A 21 -3.41 -0.19 23.56
C VAL A 21 -3.26 0.06 22.07
N ARG A 22 -3.52 1.29 21.61
CA ARG A 22 -3.35 1.68 20.21
C ARG A 22 -1.87 1.72 19.81
N SER A 23 -0.97 2.20 20.68
CA SER A 23 0.47 2.29 20.39
C SER A 23 1.14 0.93 20.26
N GLN A 24 0.56 -0.13 20.83
CA GLN A 24 1.04 -1.50 20.72
C GLN A 24 0.63 -2.22 19.43
N ARG A 25 -0.19 -1.61 18.58
CA ARG A 25 -0.64 -2.24 17.34
C ARG A 25 0.36 -2.04 16.20
N VAL A 26 0.70 -3.15 15.53
CA VAL A 26 1.49 -3.11 14.29
C VAL A 26 0.66 -2.44 13.19
N SER A 27 1.14 -1.29 12.74
CA SER A 27 0.59 -0.51 11.65
C SER A 27 1.67 -0.35 10.57
N LEU A 28 1.51 -1.08 9.46
CA LEU A 28 2.31 -0.90 8.25
C LEU A 28 1.42 -0.37 7.14
N GLN A 29 1.93 0.59 6.40
CA GLN A 29 1.32 1.08 5.17
C GLN A 29 2.16 0.63 3.98
N VAL A 30 1.50 0.08 2.97
CA VAL A 30 2.13 -0.36 1.73
C VAL A 30 1.60 0.54 0.61
N VAL A 31 2.48 1.20 -0.11
CA VAL A 31 2.13 2.14 -1.19
C VAL A 31 2.84 1.70 -2.46
N PRO A 32 2.13 1.13 -3.44
CA PRO A 32 2.71 0.90 -4.75
C PRO A 32 2.89 2.24 -5.48
N THR A 33 4.08 2.50 -5.99
CA THR A 33 4.45 3.70 -6.71
C THR A 33 4.97 3.30 -8.08
N ILE A 34 4.53 4.03 -9.10
CA ILE A 34 4.94 3.77 -10.48
C ILE A 34 5.70 5.01 -10.94
N PRO A 35 7.02 4.90 -11.14
CA PRO A 35 7.83 6.03 -11.57
C PRO A 35 7.44 6.42 -13.00
N LEU A 36 7.14 7.70 -13.20
CA LEU A 36 6.80 8.26 -14.52
C LEU A 36 8.01 8.25 -15.48
N GLU A 37 9.23 8.19 -14.94
CA GLU A 37 10.49 8.30 -15.70
C GLU A 37 10.95 6.99 -16.35
N GLY A 38 10.25 5.87 -16.10
CA GLY A 38 10.56 4.56 -16.68
C GLY A 38 9.77 4.27 -17.96
N SER A 39 9.74 5.22 -18.91
CA SER A 39 9.14 5.00 -20.23
C SER A 39 9.97 3.98 -21.00
N THR A 40 9.72 2.70 -20.75
CA THR A 40 10.14 1.65 -21.67
C THR A 40 9.33 1.77 -22.96
N ALA A 41 9.91 1.33 -24.07
CA ALA A 41 9.35 1.47 -25.43
C ALA A 41 7.99 0.78 -25.66
N ASP A 42 7.39 0.20 -24.62
CA ASP A 42 6.17 -0.59 -24.68
C ASP A 42 5.13 0.03 -23.73
N PRO A 43 4.03 0.60 -24.23
CA PRO A 43 3.05 1.37 -23.44
C PRO A 43 2.28 0.51 -22.42
N ASP A 44 2.39 -0.83 -22.53
CA ASP A 44 1.67 -1.77 -21.69
C ASP A 44 2.47 -2.26 -20.49
N THR A 45 3.71 -1.78 -20.30
CA THR A 45 4.65 -2.37 -19.37
C THR A 45 5.29 -1.33 -18.45
N TYR A 46 5.15 -1.50 -17.13
CA TYR A 46 5.68 -0.56 -16.13
C TYR A 46 6.52 -1.26 -15.05
N GLU A 47 7.54 -0.55 -14.57
CA GLU A 47 8.33 -0.96 -13.40
C GLU A 47 7.56 -0.56 -12.12
N ILE A 48 7.04 -1.53 -11.37
CA ILE A 48 6.35 -1.23 -10.12
C ILE A 48 7.35 -1.14 -8.98
N ARG A 49 7.29 -0.06 -8.21
CA ARG A 49 8.04 0.09 -6.96
C ARG A 49 7.08 0.02 -5.80
N ILE A 50 7.53 -0.51 -4.67
CA ILE A 50 6.70 -0.54 -3.45
C ILE A 50 7.40 0.26 -2.36
N GLN A 51 6.68 1.20 -1.78
CA GLN A 51 7.09 1.85 -0.55
C GLN A 51 6.37 1.21 0.64
N VAL A 52 7.15 0.73 1.61
CA VAL A 52 6.63 0.23 2.89
C VAL A 52 6.97 1.24 3.97
N VAL A 53 5.96 1.69 4.72
CA VAL A 53 6.09 2.68 5.78
C VAL A 53 5.66 2.06 7.09
N ASN A 54 6.52 2.16 8.11
CA ASN A 54 6.16 1.77 9.47
C ASN A 54 5.44 2.92 10.18
N LEU A 55 4.14 2.76 10.42
CA LEU A 55 3.34 3.71 11.19
C LEU A 55 3.22 3.32 12.67
N SER A 56 3.85 2.21 13.07
CA SER A 56 3.92 1.77 14.46
C SER A 56 4.90 2.63 15.24
N GLN A 57 4.74 2.71 16.57
CA GLN A 57 5.67 3.44 17.43
C GLN A 57 6.96 2.66 17.75
N PHE A 58 7.04 1.40 17.30
CA PHE A 58 8.10 0.45 17.59
C PHE A 58 8.63 -0.17 16.28
N PRO A 59 9.87 -0.71 16.29
CA PRO A 59 10.44 -1.34 15.10
C PRO A 59 9.66 -2.58 14.68
N VAL A 60 9.51 -2.78 13.37
CA VAL A 60 8.79 -3.91 12.79
C VAL A 60 9.72 -4.65 11.83
N TYR A 61 9.78 -5.97 11.97
CA TYR A 61 10.51 -6.82 11.04
C TYR A 61 9.61 -7.22 9.87
N VAL A 62 10.04 -6.85 8.66
CA VAL A 62 9.36 -7.20 7.41
C VAL A 62 10.05 -8.43 6.84
N SER A 63 9.27 -9.50 6.63
CA SER A 63 9.77 -10.80 6.17
C SER A 63 9.55 -11.03 4.68
N GLU A 64 8.55 -10.38 4.08
CA GLU A 64 8.25 -10.52 2.65
C GLU A 64 7.51 -9.28 2.17
N VAL A 65 7.81 -8.84 0.95
CA VAL A 65 7.04 -7.80 0.26
C VAL A 65 6.78 -8.28 -1.17
N GLY A 66 5.58 -8.03 -1.68
CA GLY A 66 5.18 -8.47 -3.00
C GLY A 66 3.97 -7.75 -3.57
N VAL A 67 3.67 -8.05 -4.83
CA VAL A 67 2.40 -7.70 -5.46
C VAL A 67 1.61 -8.96 -5.77
N LYS A 68 0.30 -8.92 -5.49
CA LYS A 68 -0.58 -10.04 -5.79
C LYS A 68 -1.31 -9.78 -7.12
N PRO A 69 -1.22 -10.71 -8.08
CA PRO A 69 -1.93 -10.59 -9.33
C PRO A 69 -3.45 -10.69 -9.13
N ARG A 70 -4.17 -10.23 -10.15
CA ARG A 70 -5.62 -10.23 -10.21
C ARG A 70 -6.15 -11.60 -10.61
N ASP A 71 -5.48 -12.23 -11.57
CA ASP A 71 -5.68 -13.64 -11.88
C ASP A 71 -4.99 -14.50 -10.81
N SER A 72 -5.69 -15.52 -10.32
CA SER A 72 -5.13 -16.49 -9.37
C SER A 72 -4.13 -17.44 -10.00
N ASN A 73 -4.13 -17.57 -11.33
CA ASN A 73 -3.18 -18.39 -12.06
C ASN A 73 -1.81 -17.72 -12.23
N ASP A 74 -1.75 -16.40 -12.07
CA ASP A 74 -0.50 -15.66 -12.15
C ASP A 74 0.30 -15.81 -10.84
N ALA A 75 1.62 -15.96 -10.98
CA ALA A 75 2.52 -16.05 -9.83
C ALA A 75 2.57 -14.71 -9.07
N THR A 76 2.64 -14.80 -7.73
CA THR A 76 2.87 -13.62 -6.89
C THR A 76 4.29 -13.13 -7.08
N ILE A 77 4.45 -11.87 -7.48
CA ILE A 77 5.78 -11.29 -7.67
C ILE A 77 6.31 -10.82 -6.32
N LYS A 78 7.52 -11.29 -6.00
CA LYS A 78 8.21 -10.97 -4.75
C LYS A 78 9.30 -9.94 -5.00
N PHE A 79 9.42 -8.98 -4.10
CA PHE A 79 10.41 -7.92 -4.18
C PHE A 79 11.67 -8.36 -3.44
N VAL A 80 12.82 -7.88 -3.89
CA VAL A 80 14.06 -8.07 -3.15
C VAL A 80 14.08 -7.15 -1.94
N ALA A 81 14.80 -7.59 -0.91
CA ALA A 81 15.11 -6.71 0.22
C ALA A 81 15.91 -5.49 -0.28
N PRO A 82 15.87 -4.36 0.44
CA PRO A 82 16.60 -3.16 0.06
C PRO A 82 18.10 -3.43 -0.03
N ASP A 83 18.83 -2.63 -0.80
CA ASP A 83 20.25 -2.85 -1.10
C ASP A 83 21.07 -3.24 0.14
N GLY A 84 21.67 -4.44 0.09
CA GLY A 84 22.53 -4.97 1.15
C GLY A 84 21.82 -5.64 2.33
N LEU A 85 20.47 -5.71 2.32
CA LEU A 85 19.71 -6.40 3.36
C LEU A 85 19.18 -7.74 2.87
N THR A 86 18.92 -8.64 3.81
CA THR A 86 18.22 -9.92 3.57
C THR A 86 16.93 -9.93 4.36
N PHE A 87 15.91 -10.61 3.87
CA PHE A 87 14.71 -10.84 4.67
C PHE A 87 15.01 -11.78 5.85
N PRO A 88 14.42 -11.55 7.03
CA PRO A 88 13.65 -10.36 7.40
C PRO A 88 14.55 -9.15 7.72
N PHE A 89 14.13 -7.95 7.34
CA PHE A 89 14.82 -6.71 7.71
C PHE A 89 14.03 -5.88 8.72
N GLU A 90 14.74 -5.08 9.52
CA GLU A 90 14.13 -4.18 10.51
C GLU A 90 13.73 -2.85 9.88
N LEU A 91 12.51 -2.39 10.19
CA LEU A 91 12.02 -1.07 9.82
C LEU A 91 11.71 -0.28 11.09
N LYS A 92 12.45 0.80 11.35
CA LYS A 92 12.30 1.62 12.55
C LYS A 92 10.94 2.34 12.57
N SER A 93 10.56 2.82 13.75
CA SER A 93 9.34 3.61 13.92
C SER A 93 9.33 4.82 12.98
N ARG A 94 8.25 4.99 12.21
CA ARG A 94 8.09 6.07 11.21
C ARG A 94 9.08 6.05 10.05
N GLU A 95 9.83 4.96 9.88
CA GLU A 95 10.73 4.79 8.74
C GLU A 95 9.97 4.31 7.51
N SER A 96 10.44 4.74 6.33
CA SER A 96 9.94 4.25 5.05
C SER A 96 11.08 3.70 4.22
N VAL A 97 10.82 2.55 3.59
CA VAL A 97 11.76 1.89 2.69
C VAL A 97 11.09 1.71 1.34
N ARG A 98 11.85 1.96 0.27
CA ARG A 98 11.43 1.69 -1.11
C ARG A 98 12.11 0.40 -1.56
N LEU A 99 11.31 -0.52 -2.08
CA LEU A 99 11.79 -1.80 -2.58
C LEU A 99 11.69 -1.81 -4.11
N LEU A 100 12.74 -2.36 -4.70
CA LEU A 100 12.87 -2.53 -6.13
C LEU A 100 12.49 -3.97 -6.54
N PRO A 101 12.12 -4.16 -7.81
CA PRO A 101 12.02 -5.46 -8.43
C PRO A 101 13.19 -6.39 -8.14
N ALA A 102 12.94 -7.69 -8.05
CA ALA A 102 13.99 -8.68 -8.25
C ALA A 102 14.52 -8.57 -9.68
N ARG A 103 15.85 -8.62 -9.85
CA ARG A 103 16.54 -8.35 -11.13
C ARG A 103 16.31 -9.43 -12.20
N ASP A 104 15.94 -10.65 -11.78
CA ASP A 104 15.68 -11.81 -12.65
C ASP A 104 14.19 -12.04 -12.96
N ASP A 105 13.28 -11.41 -12.21
CA ASP A 105 11.87 -11.42 -12.60
C ASP A 105 11.70 -10.34 -13.68
N ASP A 106 11.15 -10.71 -14.84
CA ASP A 106 10.60 -9.78 -15.83
C ASP A 106 9.48 -8.96 -15.16
N MET A 107 9.84 -8.02 -14.29
CA MET A 107 8.93 -7.22 -13.47
C MET A 107 8.33 -6.06 -14.24
N ARG A 108 8.20 -6.33 -15.53
CA ARG A 108 7.46 -5.65 -16.56
C ARG A 108 6.05 -6.15 -16.44
N VAL A 109 5.24 -5.42 -15.69
CA VAL A 109 3.89 -5.90 -15.44
C VAL A 109 2.88 -4.99 -16.05
N SER A 110 2.00 -5.62 -16.81
CA SER A 110 0.84 -4.96 -17.39
C SER A 110 -0.08 -4.45 -16.31
N ALA A 111 -0.50 -3.19 -16.42
CA ALA A 111 -1.25 -2.48 -15.39
C ALA A 111 -2.60 -3.15 -15.06
N GLY A 112 -3.11 -4.04 -15.92
CA GLY A 112 -4.30 -4.85 -15.66
C GLY A 112 -4.10 -6.09 -14.79
N ARG A 113 -2.85 -6.51 -14.55
CA ARG A 113 -2.54 -7.81 -13.91
C ARG A 113 -2.49 -7.77 -12.39
N PHE A 114 -2.52 -6.62 -11.73
CA PHE A 114 -2.43 -6.57 -10.26
C PHE A 114 -3.67 -6.12 -9.54
N ARG A 115 -3.82 -6.66 -8.32
CA ARG A 115 -4.92 -6.32 -7.42
C ARG A 115 -4.48 -5.43 -6.26
N TYR A 116 -3.36 -5.74 -5.62
CA TYR A 116 -2.81 -4.97 -4.50
C TYR A 116 -1.35 -5.35 -4.22
N ALA A 117 -0.62 -4.42 -3.61
CA ALA A 117 0.67 -4.69 -2.99
C ALA A 117 0.47 -5.22 -1.56
N TYR A 118 1.39 -6.04 -1.06
CA TYR A 118 1.35 -6.55 0.30
C TYR A 118 2.74 -6.56 0.95
N ALA A 119 2.75 -6.46 2.27
CA ALA A 119 3.93 -6.67 3.10
C ALA A 119 3.56 -7.61 4.25
N LYS A 120 4.39 -8.64 4.46
CA LYS A 120 4.28 -9.60 5.56
C LYS A 120 5.35 -9.30 6.59
N THR A 121 4.93 -9.28 7.84
CA THR A 121 5.80 -9.12 9.00
C THR A 121 6.27 -10.48 9.52
N ALA A 122 7.40 -10.49 10.23
CA ALA A 122 7.93 -11.68 10.88
C ALA A 122 6.94 -12.30 11.88
N CYS A 123 6.07 -11.49 12.50
CA CYS A 123 4.99 -11.98 13.37
C CYS A 123 3.77 -12.52 12.62
N GLY A 124 3.86 -12.71 11.30
CA GLY A 124 2.82 -13.33 10.48
C GLY A 124 1.68 -12.40 10.08
N ARG A 125 1.72 -11.11 10.44
CA ARG A 125 0.71 -10.13 9.99
C ARG A 125 1.01 -9.68 8.57
N THR A 126 0.02 -9.79 7.69
CA THR A 126 0.08 -9.24 6.34
C THR A 126 -0.72 -7.95 6.26
N ARG A 127 -0.12 -6.91 5.69
CA ARG A 127 -0.81 -5.66 5.35
C ARG A 127 -0.83 -5.50 3.84
N THR A 128 -1.95 -5.03 3.33
CA THR A 128 -2.17 -4.79 1.90
C THR A 128 -2.33 -3.31 1.65
N GLY A 129 -1.98 -2.86 0.46
CA GLY A 129 -2.12 -1.48 0.06
C GLY A 129 -2.34 -1.33 -1.44
N THR A 130 -3.10 -0.30 -1.76
CA THR A 130 -3.40 0.15 -3.12
C THR A 130 -3.10 1.64 -3.19
N SER A 131 -2.63 2.13 -4.33
CA SER A 131 -2.39 3.57 -4.53
C SER A 131 -3.32 4.12 -5.62
N PRO A 132 -3.71 5.41 -5.54
CA PRO A 132 -4.43 6.09 -6.61
C PRO A 132 -3.69 6.00 -7.95
N SER A 133 -2.35 6.05 -7.92
CA SER A 133 -1.51 5.92 -9.12
C SER A 133 -1.69 4.56 -9.79
N LEU A 134 -1.77 3.47 -9.03
CA LEU A 134 -2.02 2.14 -9.57
C LEU A 134 -3.42 2.02 -10.17
N GLN A 135 -4.43 2.62 -9.53
CA GLN A 135 -5.78 2.65 -10.07
C GLN A 135 -5.84 3.46 -11.37
N GLN A 136 -5.16 4.61 -11.43
CA GLN A 136 -5.15 5.47 -12.62
C GLN A 136 -4.50 4.75 -13.80
N GLN A 137 -3.41 4.03 -13.57
CA GLN A 137 -2.78 3.26 -14.63
C GLN A 137 -3.64 2.08 -15.09
N GLU A 138 -4.33 1.40 -14.18
CA GLU A 138 -5.31 0.38 -14.56
C GLU A 138 -6.39 0.99 -15.47
N PHE A 139 -6.89 2.18 -15.12
CA PHE A 139 -7.86 2.88 -15.96
C PHE A 139 -7.30 3.21 -17.36
N ASN A 140 -6.09 3.77 -17.43
CA ASN A 140 -5.46 4.14 -18.70
C ASN A 140 -5.22 2.93 -19.61
N VAL A 141 -4.81 1.77 -19.06
CA VAL A 141 -4.59 0.55 -19.85
C VAL A 141 -5.91 -0.05 -20.35
N PHE A 142 -6.96 -0.03 -19.54
CA PHE A 142 -8.29 -0.44 -20.00
C PHE A 142 -8.81 0.46 -21.13
N GLU A 143 -8.56 1.77 -21.05
CA GLU A 143 -8.91 2.71 -22.12
C GLU A 143 -8.10 2.43 -23.41
N ALA A 144 -6.79 2.21 -23.29
CA ALA A 144 -5.90 1.91 -24.41
C ALA A 144 -6.23 0.58 -25.11
N THR A 145 -6.70 -0.42 -24.36
CA THR A 145 -7.09 -1.73 -24.90
C THR A 145 -8.47 -1.74 -25.57
N GLY A 146 -9.14 -0.58 -25.65
CA GLY A 146 -10.45 -0.47 -26.30
C GLY A 146 -11.60 -1.03 -25.45
N ALA A 147 -11.46 -1.02 -24.12
CA ALA A 147 -12.53 -1.46 -23.23
C ALA A 147 -13.81 -0.65 -23.46
N THR A 148 -14.96 -1.30 -23.30
CA THR A 148 -16.24 -0.62 -23.49
C THR A 148 -16.50 0.40 -22.37
N ALA A 149 -17.35 1.39 -22.64
CA ALA A 149 -17.73 2.39 -21.63
C ALA A 149 -18.29 1.75 -20.35
N ASP A 150 -19.00 0.63 -20.47
CA ASP A 150 -19.53 -0.14 -19.33
C ASP A 150 -18.41 -0.80 -18.51
N ASP A 151 -17.33 -1.26 -19.15
CA ASP A 151 -16.16 -1.83 -18.46
C ASP A 151 -15.39 -0.76 -17.67
N LEU A 152 -15.24 0.43 -18.25
CA LEU A 152 -14.63 1.59 -17.59
C LEU A 152 -15.48 2.06 -16.41
N GLU A 153 -16.81 2.07 -16.54
CA GLU A 153 -17.71 2.44 -15.45
C GLU A 153 -17.67 1.40 -14.31
N LYS A 154 -17.64 0.10 -14.64
CA LYS A 154 -17.42 -0.97 -13.65
C LYS A 154 -16.06 -0.81 -12.96
N LEU A 155 -15.02 -0.42 -13.68
CA LEU A 155 -13.71 -0.13 -13.10
C LEU A 155 -13.77 1.07 -12.15
N ARG A 156 -14.47 2.15 -12.54
CA ARG A 156 -14.68 3.33 -11.69
C ARG A 156 -15.41 3.01 -10.39
N ARG A 157 -16.50 2.24 -10.47
CA ARG A 157 -17.25 1.80 -9.29
C ARG A 157 -16.41 0.92 -8.35
N ARG A 158 -15.56 0.04 -8.89
CA ARG A 158 -14.69 -0.86 -8.11
C ARG A 158 -13.66 -0.11 -7.26
N HIS A 159 -13.04 0.91 -7.83
CA HIS A 159 -11.99 1.67 -7.17
C HIS A 159 -12.52 2.79 -6.26
N LYS A 160 -13.85 2.97 -6.19
CA LYS A 160 -14.49 4.08 -5.44
C LYS A 160 -13.82 5.42 -5.75
N TRP A 161 -13.62 5.71 -7.04
CA TRP A 161 -12.95 6.92 -7.51
C TRP A 161 -13.55 8.22 -6.96
N ASP A 162 -14.85 8.23 -6.67
CA ASP A 162 -15.55 9.35 -6.03
C ASP A 162 -14.90 9.78 -4.69
N ARG A 163 -14.21 8.85 -4.01
CA ARG A 163 -13.53 9.10 -2.73
C ARG A 163 -12.08 9.61 -2.90
N ILE A 164 -11.52 9.49 -4.10
CA ILE A 164 -10.19 9.97 -4.48
C ILE A 164 -10.28 11.37 -5.05
N GLU A 165 -11.26 11.65 -5.92
CA GLU A 165 -11.54 13.02 -6.40
C GLU A 165 -11.81 13.96 -5.23
N SER A 166 -12.64 13.54 -4.26
CA SER A 166 -12.92 14.34 -3.06
C SER A 166 -11.67 14.60 -2.19
N LYS A 167 -10.64 13.75 -2.27
CA LYS A 167 -9.38 13.90 -1.51
C LYS A 167 -8.35 14.73 -2.27
N LEU A 168 -8.32 14.63 -3.60
CA LEU A 168 -7.47 15.45 -4.46
C LEU A 168 -7.93 16.91 -4.46
N ASP A 169 -9.24 17.16 -4.48
CA ASP A 169 -9.78 18.51 -4.33
C ASP A 169 -9.54 19.11 -2.94
N ALA A 170 -9.44 18.27 -1.89
CA ALA A 170 -9.08 18.72 -0.55
C ALA A 170 -7.58 19.02 -0.37
N MET A 171 -6.71 18.52 -1.25
CA MET A 171 -5.26 18.79 -1.27
C MET A 171 -4.87 19.92 -2.23
N ARG A 172 -5.84 20.52 -2.94
CA ARG A 172 -5.62 21.58 -3.94
C ARG A 172 -5.71 23.01 -3.39
N TRP A 173 -5.60 23.18 -2.07
CA TRP A 173 -5.65 24.48 -1.37
C TRP A 173 -4.31 24.83 -0.73
#